data_AF-A0A4U8UJ64-F1
#
_entry.id   AF-A0A4U8UJ64-F1
#
_cell.length_a   1.000
_cell.length_b   1.000
_cell.length_c   1.000
_cell.angle_alpha   90.00
_cell.angle_beta   90.00
_cell.angle_gamma   90.00
#
_symmetry.space_group_name_H-M   'P 1'
#
loop_
_entity.id
_entity.type
_entity.pdbx_description
1 polymer ?
#
loop_
_entity_poly.entity_id
_entity_poly.type
_entity_poly.pdbx_seq_one_letter_code
_entity_poly.pdbx_strand_id
1 'polypeptide(L)'
;MDAFAPVTCSDNAVVDFKLRWISECAALKEQAERGEELVVENIDSTNMSLVVDFFTALEVTDDLHSVFQRGLIPLWVARELRCPILADELKMERFLRLLEENL
;
A
#
# COMPACT_ATOMS: atom_id res chain seq x y z
N MET A 1 -9.66 -18.36 -8.58
CA MET A 1 -10.21 -17.33 -7.68
C MET A 1 -9.05 -16.84 -6.85
N ASP A 2 -8.80 -15.53 -6.82
CA ASP A 2 -7.82 -14.95 -5.89
C ASP A 2 -8.38 -15.07 -4.47
N ALA A 3 -7.53 -15.45 -3.52
CA ALA A 3 -7.89 -15.52 -2.12
C ALA A 3 -7.68 -14.14 -1.46
N PHE A 4 -8.64 -13.73 -0.65
CA PHE A 4 -8.65 -12.46 0.08
C PHE A 4 -8.54 -12.72 1.58
N ALA A 5 -7.90 -11.81 2.29
CA ALA A 5 -7.93 -11.73 3.75
C ALA A 5 -8.48 -10.36 4.17
N PRO A 6 -9.33 -10.34 5.21
CA PRO A 6 -9.84 -9.09 5.77
C PRO A 6 -8.72 -8.37 6.54
N VAL A 7 -8.56 -7.07 6.30
CA VAL A 7 -7.68 -6.19 7.08
C VAL A 7 -8.53 -5.15 7.82
N THR A 8 -8.39 -5.11 9.15
CA THR A 8 -9.11 -4.17 10.00
C THR A 8 -8.32 -2.86 10.13
N CYS A 9 -8.95 -1.75 9.76
CA CYS A 9 -8.36 -0.41 9.77
C CYS A 9 -8.57 0.31 11.11
N SER A 10 -7.92 1.44 11.30
CA SER A 10 -7.98 2.24 12.54
C SER A 10 -9.37 2.80 12.86
N ASP A 11 -10.22 2.95 11.84
CA ASP A 11 -11.63 3.34 11.92
C ASP A 11 -12.58 2.13 12.10
N ASN A 12 -12.04 0.94 12.39
CA ASN A 12 -12.72 -0.35 12.49
C ASN A 12 -13.41 -0.84 11.21
N ALA A 13 -13.19 -0.17 10.08
CA ALA A 13 -13.65 -0.68 8.80
C ALA A 13 -12.75 -1.83 8.33
N VAL A 14 -13.37 -2.79 7.64
CA VAL A 14 -12.68 -3.97 7.12
C VAL A 14 -12.51 -3.81 5.61
N VAL A 15 -11.27 -3.92 5.15
CA VAL A 15 -10.93 -3.85 3.72
C VAL A 15 -10.41 -5.22 3.29
N ASP A 16 -10.99 -5.76 2.21
CA ASP A 16 -10.52 -7.02 1.63
C ASP A 16 -9.19 -6.81 0.90
N PHE A 17 -8.18 -7.56 1.31
CA PHE A 17 -6.82 -7.48 0.76
C PHE A 17 -6.41 -8.82 0.14
N LYS A 18 -5.86 -8.82 -1.07
CA LYS A 18 -5.43 -10.08 -1.69
C LYS A 18 -4.27 -10.69 -0.92
N LEU A 19 -4.33 -11.99 -0.65
CA LEU A 19 -3.28 -12.71 0.07
C LEU A 19 -1.90 -12.57 -0.57
N ARG A 20 -1.83 -12.50 -1.90
CA ARG A 20 -0.56 -12.33 -2.62
C ARG A 20 0.09 -10.96 -2.43
N TRP A 21 -0.66 -9.93 -2.03
CA TRP A 21 -0.10 -8.61 -1.74
C TRP A 21 0.42 -8.51 -0.31
N ILE A 22 -0.05 -9.38 0.59
CA ILE A 22 0.42 -9.42 1.97
C ILE A 22 1.93 -9.67 2.02
N SER A 23 2.48 -10.49 1.12
CA SER A 23 3.92 -10.73 1.07
C SER A 23 4.75 -9.49 0.75
N GLU A 24 4.14 -8.50 0.10
CA GLU A 24 4.79 -7.23 -0.26
C GLU A 24 4.83 -6.23 0.92
N CYS A 25 4.08 -6.51 1.98
CA CYS A 25 3.93 -5.65 3.15
C CYS A 25 4.39 -6.38 4.41
N ALA A 26 5.60 -6.07 4.89
CA ALA A 26 6.21 -6.82 5.99
C ALA A 26 5.35 -6.80 7.27
N ALA A 27 4.63 -5.71 7.54
CA ALA A 27 3.74 -5.63 8.69
C ALA A 27 2.59 -6.65 8.63
N LEU A 28 1.90 -6.72 7.48
CA LEU A 28 0.80 -7.66 7.28
C LEU A 28 1.30 -9.09 7.19
N LYS A 29 2.47 -9.31 6.56
CA LYS A 29 3.10 -10.63 6.46
C LYS A 29 3.42 -11.21 7.83
N GLU A 30 4.03 -10.44 8.71
CA GLU A 30 4.36 -10.89 10.07
C GLU A 30 3.12 -11.28 10.87
N GLN A 31 2.02 -10.52 10.76
CA GLN A 31 0.75 -10.84 11.42
C GLN A 31 0.12 -12.11 10.82
N ALA A 32 0.11 -12.23 9.48
CA ALA A 32 -0.41 -13.41 8.79
C ALA A 32 0.36 -14.69 9.15
N GLU A 33 1.69 -14.63 9.25
CA GLU A 33 2.55 -15.77 9.61
C GLU A 33 2.34 -16.23 11.05
N ARG A 34 1.91 -15.31 11.93
CA ARG A 34 1.53 -15.63 13.31
C ARG A 34 0.12 -16.19 13.43
N GLY A 35 -0.66 -16.19 12.34
CA GLY A 35 -2.09 -16.53 12.37
C GLY A 35 -2.92 -15.51 13.16
N GLU A 36 -2.41 -14.29 13.30
CA GLU A 36 -3.09 -13.17 13.93
C GLU A 36 -4.10 -12.54 12.96
N GLU A 37 -5.09 -11.83 13.50
CA GLU A 37 -5.95 -10.98 12.69
C GLU A 37 -5.13 -9.84 12.08
N LEU A 38 -5.39 -9.54 10.81
CA LEU A 38 -4.68 -8.46 10.11
C LEU A 38 -5.26 -7.12 10.55
N VAL A 39 -4.49 -6.36 11.33
CA VAL A 39 -4.89 -5.07 11.87
C VAL A 39 -3.84 -4.01 11.53
N VAL A 40 -4.32 -2.85 11.07
CA VAL A 40 -3.51 -1.66 10.79
C VAL A 40 -4.00 -0.50 11.65
N GLU A 41 -3.46 -0.41 12.87
CA GLU A 41 -3.95 0.49 13.92
C GLU A 41 -3.83 1.99 13.58
N ASN A 42 -2.95 2.35 12.65
CA ASN A 42 -2.67 3.74 12.30
C ASN A 42 -3.16 4.14 10.89
N ILE A 43 -3.84 3.24 10.16
CA ILE A 43 -4.28 3.48 8.79
C ILE A 43 -5.80 3.39 8.73
N ASP A 44 -6.47 4.45 8.31
CA ASP A 44 -7.92 4.43 8.08
C ASP A 44 -8.28 3.68 6.79
N SER A 45 -9.56 3.34 6.63
CA SER A 45 -10.04 2.61 5.46
C SER A 45 -9.86 3.36 4.14
N THR A 46 -9.82 4.69 4.15
CA THR A 46 -9.61 5.49 2.95
C THR A 46 -8.20 5.29 2.43
N ASN A 47 -7.20 5.40 3.30
CA ASN A 47 -5.81 5.17 2.97
C ASN A 47 -5.54 3.70 2.63
N MET A 48 -6.18 2.76 3.33
CA MET A 48 -6.06 1.33 3.01
C MET A 48 -6.66 1.00 1.63
N SER A 49 -7.75 1.68 1.24
CA SER A 49 -8.34 1.54 -0.10
C SER A 49 -7.40 2.04 -1.20
N LEU A 50 -6.68 3.13 -0.97
CA LEU A 50 -5.65 3.61 -1.90
C LEU A 50 -4.54 2.57 -2.11
N VAL A 51 -4.16 1.84 -1.06
CA VAL A 51 -3.18 0.75 -1.15
C VAL A 51 -3.72 -0.39 -2.01
N VAL A 52 -4.97 -0.79 -1.82
CA VAL A 52 -5.65 -1.80 -2.66
C VAL A 52 -5.69 -1.36 -4.13
N ASP A 53 -6.08 -0.12 -4.39
CA ASP A 53 -6.16 0.43 -5.75
C ASP A 53 -4.79 0.44 -6.44
N PHE A 54 -3.73 0.79 -5.70
CA PHE A 54 -2.36 0.77 -6.20
C PHE A 54 -1.91 -0.64 -6.59
N PHE A 55 -2.08 -1.62 -5.71
CA PHE A 55 -1.72 -3.01 -6.02
C PHE A 55 -2.59 -3.60 -7.13
N THR A 56 -3.87 -3.22 -7.19
CA THR A 56 -4.76 -3.62 -8.30
C THR A 56 -4.27 -3.04 -9.62
N ALA A 57 -3.87 -1.78 -9.63
CA ALA A 57 -3.37 -1.14 -10.84
C ALA A 57 -2.02 -1.74 -11.27
N LEU A 58 -1.11 -2.03 -10.33
CA LEU A 58 0.13 -2.77 -10.59
C LEU A 58 -0.08 -4.13 -11.26
N GLU A 59 -1.17 -4.83 -10.94
CA GLU A 59 -1.47 -6.13 -11.57
C GLU A 59 -1.99 -6.00 -13.00
N VAL A 60 -2.64 -4.89 -13.31
CA VAL A 60 -3.31 -4.66 -14.60
C VAL A 60 -2.37 -3.95 -15.57
N THR A 61 -1.42 -3.16 -15.08
CA THR A 61 -0.48 -2.42 -15.91
C THR A 61 0.96 -2.59 -15.43
N ASP A 62 1.85 -2.92 -16.37
CA ASP A 62 3.30 -2.86 -16.16
C ASP A 62 3.81 -1.41 -16.07
N ASP A 63 2.95 -0.40 -16.31
CA ASP A 63 3.30 1.02 -16.25
C ASP A 63 2.94 1.62 -14.89
N LEU A 64 3.94 1.57 -14.00
CA LEU A 64 3.95 2.25 -12.71
C LEU A 64 3.51 3.72 -12.79
N HIS A 65 3.85 4.44 -13.87
CA HIS A 65 3.51 5.86 -14.01
C HIS A 65 1.99 6.10 -14.03
N SER A 66 1.25 5.20 -14.68
CA SER A 66 -0.21 5.23 -14.75
C SER A 66 -0.87 4.92 -13.40
N VAL A 67 -0.17 4.20 -12.52
CA VAL A 67 -0.63 3.89 -11.15
C VAL A 67 -0.53 5.11 -10.23
N PHE A 68 0.58 5.85 -10.26
CA PHE A 68 0.75 7.05 -9.44
C PHE A 68 -0.22 8.19 -9.77
N GLN A 69 -0.61 8.33 -11.05
CA GLN A 69 -1.57 9.36 -11.44
C GLN A 69 -2.96 9.13 -10.84
N ARG A 70 -3.27 7.91 -10.41
CA ARG A 70 -4.60 7.52 -9.88
C ARG A 70 -4.73 7.70 -8.37
N GLY A 71 -3.63 7.82 -7.64
CA GLY A 71 -3.66 8.06 -6.21
C GLY A 71 -2.25 8.13 -5.63
N LEU A 72 -1.93 9.22 -4.94
CA LEU A 72 -0.72 9.32 -4.14
C LEU A 72 -0.98 8.60 -2.82
N ILE A 73 -0.38 7.42 -2.63
CA ILE A 73 -0.34 6.80 -1.30
C ILE A 73 0.54 7.67 -0.41
N PRO A 74 0.07 8.12 0.76
CA PRO A 74 0.90 8.90 1.65
C PRO A 74 2.16 8.12 2.08
N LEU A 75 3.32 8.80 2.09
CA LEU A 75 4.60 8.22 2.52
C LEU A 75 4.56 7.53 3.89
N TRP A 76 3.73 8.04 4.81
CA TRP A 76 3.57 7.46 6.14
C TRP A 76 2.85 6.11 6.10
N VAL A 77 1.90 5.90 5.17
CA VAL A 77 1.20 4.62 4.97
C VAL A 77 2.18 3.57 4.48
N ALA A 78 3.02 3.92 3.49
CA ALA A 78 4.06 3.03 2.97
C ALA A 78 5.06 2.60 4.06
N ARG A 79 5.42 3.54 4.95
CA ARG A 79 6.29 3.28 6.11
C ARG A 79 5.64 2.37 7.14
N GLU A 80 4.39 2.65 7.48
CA GLU A 80 3.62 1.91 8.48
C GLU A 80 3.45 0.44 8.08
N LEU A 81 3.03 0.20 6.82
CA LEU A 81 2.88 -1.15 6.30
C LEU A 81 4.22 -1.86 6.04
N ARG A 82 5.33 -1.11 6.06
CA ARG A 82 6.67 -1.57 5.70
C ARG A 82 6.68 -2.27 4.34
N CYS A 83 6.03 -1.69 3.33
CA CYS A 83 6.02 -2.24 1.97
C CYS A 83 7.08 -1.50 1.11
N PRO A 84 8.20 -2.14 0.71
CA PRO A 84 9.25 -1.51 -0.08
C PRO A 84 8.73 -0.97 -1.42
N ILE A 85 7.87 -1.73 -2.11
CA ILE A 85 7.27 -1.31 -3.38
C ILE A 85 6.41 -0.05 -3.26
N LEU A 86 5.84 0.22 -2.08
CA LEU A 86 5.12 1.48 -1.84
C LEU A 86 6.08 2.65 -1.56
N ALA A 87 7.28 2.37 -1.05
CA ALA A 87 8.24 3.37 -0.61
C ALA A 87 9.32 3.72 -1.66
N ASP A 88 9.79 2.74 -2.43
CA ASP A 88 10.80 2.92 -3.48
C ASP A 88 10.21 3.63 -4.71
N GLU A 89 8.94 3.41 -4.96
CA GLU A 89 8.13 4.12 -5.95
C GLU A 89 7.93 5.61 -5.58
N LEU A 90 7.86 5.96 -4.29
CA LEU A 90 7.85 7.37 -3.85
C LEU A 90 9.23 8.04 -3.90
N LYS A 91 10.32 7.26 -4.06
CA LYS A 91 11.69 7.79 -4.06
C LYS A 91 12.19 8.25 -5.42
N MET A 92 11.67 7.76 -6.54
CA MET A 92 12.48 7.75 -7.75
C MET A 92 12.04 8.76 -8.82
N GLU A 93 12.93 9.75 -8.98
CA GLU A 93 13.10 10.73 -10.05
C GLU A 93 12.17 11.94 -10.10
N ARG A 94 10.85 11.81 -9.93
CA ARG A 94 9.94 12.96 -10.14
C ARG A 94 9.83 13.91 -8.95
N PHE A 95 9.80 13.38 -7.73
CA PHE A 95 9.71 14.19 -6.49
C PHE A 95 11.01 14.96 -6.21
N LEU A 96 12.17 14.36 -6.49
CA LEU A 96 13.46 15.05 -6.38
C LEU A 96 13.61 16.18 -7.41
N ARG A 97 13.17 15.95 -8.66
CA ARG A 97 13.19 17.00 -9.69
C ARG A 97 12.23 18.16 -9.36
N LEU A 98 11.05 17.86 -8.79
CA LEU A 98 10.11 18.89 -8.30
C LEU A 98 10.64 19.69 -7.10
N LEU A 99 11.45 19.07 -6.22
CA LEU A 99 12.12 19.75 -5.12
C LEU A 99 13.28 20.64 -5.60
N GLU A 100 14.05 20.21 -6.61
CA GLU A 100 15.12 21.02 -7.22
C GLU A 100 14.58 22.20 -8.05
N GLU A 101 13.40 22.09 -8.65
CA GLU A 101 12.76 23.18 -9.41
C GLU A 101 12.08 24.24 -8.53
N ASN A 102 11.91 23.98 -7.22
CA ASN A 102 11.23 24.88 -6.28
C ASN A 102 12.10 25.30 -5.08
N LEU A 103 13.42 25.08 -5.14
CA LEU A 103 14.46 25.65 -4.25
C LEU A 103 15.32 26.64 -5.04
#